data_AF-A0A2V3PT41-F1
#
_entry.id   AF-A0A2V3PT41-F1
#
_cell.length_a   1.000
_cell.length_b   1.000
_cell.length_c   1.000
_cell.angle_alpha   90.00
_cell.angle_beta   90.00
_cell.angle_gamma   90.00
#
_symmetry.space_group_name_H-M   'P 1'
#
loop_
_entity.id
_entity.type
_entity.pdbx_description
1 polymer ?
#
loop_
_entity_poly.entity_id
_entity_poly.type
_entity_poly.pdbx_seq_one_letter_code
_entity_poly.pdbx_strand_id
1 'polypeptide(L)'
;MLSEIPGSRKLIPDSIMGEPCFVSEQSFESPTDEFIFGLGQFQDGHYNLKGVSHRLIQVNSQIAIPFIFSSKGYGLLWHQYGLTDFNPADNFISLDKQDKSTESERVLSKTDTNPSTLNNMAVIFLEEGDLDNAKKLFTEAVNGGSTEAHHNLR
;
A
#
# COMPACT_ATOMS: atom_id res chain seq x y z
N MET A 1 31.96 -11.66 4.00
CA MET A 1 31.09 -12.86 3.96
C MET A 1 29.81 -12.52 4.72
N LEU A 2 28.68 -13.12 4.36
CA LEU A 2 27.41 -12.89 5.08
C LEU A 2 27.57 -13.26 6.56
N SER A 3 27.10 -12.40 7.47
CA SER A 3 27.16 -12.63 8.92
C SER A 3 25.80 -12.40 9.56
N GLU A 4 25.41 -13.31 10.45
CA GLU A 4 24.21 -13.15 11.28
C GLU A 4 24.39 -12.00 12.28
N ILE A 5 23.30 -11.27 12.58
CA ILE A 5 23.30 -10.30 13.68
C ILE A 5 23.22 -11.09 14.99
N PRO A 6 24.17 -10.95 15.93
CA PRO A 6 24.14 -11.68 17.20
C PRO A 6 22.83 -11.48 17.96
N GLY A 7 22.21 -12.57 18.40
CA GLY A 7 20.95 -12.53 19.17
C GLY A 7 19.69 -12.24 18.35
N SER A 8 19.79 -12.08 17.02
CA SER A 8 18.63 -11.79 16.17
C SER A 8 17.77 -13.00 15.83
N ARG A 9 18.28 -14.22 16.01
CA ARG A 9 17.52 -15.44 15.77
C ARG A 9 16.36 -15.55 16.75
N LYS A 10 15.14 -15.68 16.24
CA LYS A 10 13.96 -15.96 17.05
C LYS A 10 13.33 -17.28 16.61
N LEU A 11 13.00 -18.12 17.58
CA LEU A 11 12.21 -19.33 17.41
C LEU A 11 11.10 -19.28 18.44
N ILE A 12 9.94 -18.75 18.05
CA ILE A 12 8.80 -18.57 18.92
C ILE A 12 7.93 -19.83 18.80
N PRO A 13 7.70 -20.59 19.88
CA PRO A 13 6.81 -21.76 19.84
C PRO A 13 5.40 -21.34 19.40
N ASP A 14 4.81 -22.10 18.50
CA ASP A 14 3.45 -21.91 17.99
C ASP A 14 2.82 -23.27 17.67
N SER A 15 1.59 -23.29 17.17
CA SER A 15 0.94 -24.50 16.68
C SER A 15 0.05 -24.23 15.47
N ILE A 16 0.12 -25.11 14.46
CA ILE A 16 -0.75 -25.07 13.29
C ILE A 16 -1.59 -26.34 13.30
N MET A 17 -2.92 -26.19 13.32
CA MET A 17 -3.86 -27.31 13.38
C MET A 17 -3.60 -28.29 14.55
N GLY A 18 -3.10 -27.79 15.68
CA GLY A 18 -2.78 -28.59 16.86
C GLY A 18 -1.40 -29.27 16.83
N GLU A 19 -0.67 -29.17 15.72
CA GLU A 19 0.72 -29.64 15.62
C GLU A 19 1.68 -28.55 16.08
N PRO A 20 2.65 -28.83 16.98
CA PRO A 20 3.60 -27.84 17.44
C PRO A 20 4.57 -27.43 16.34
N CYS A 21 4.83 -26.14 16.21
CA CYS A 21 5.77 -25.56 15.27
C CYS A 21 6.51 -24.35 15.88
N PHE A 22 7.35 -23.70 15.08
CA PHE A 22 8.01 -22.47 15.48
C PHE A 22 7.83 -21.40 14.41
N VAL A 23 7.52 -20.18 14.82
CA VAL A 23 7.71 -18.98 14.00
C VAL A 23 9.21 -18.64 14.07
N SER A 24 9.86 -18.65 12.91
CA SER A 24 11.31 -18.47 12.80
C SER A 24 11.65 -17.14 12.16
N GLU A 25 12.56 -16.39 12.79
CA GLU A 25 13.10 -15.13 12.29
C GLU A 25 14.63 -15.17 12.36
N GLN A 26 15.30 -14.62 11.36
CA GLN A 26 16.75 -14.50 11.32
C GLN A 26 17.14 -13.19 10.65
N SER A 27 18.06 -12.44 11.28
CA SER A 27 18.61 -11.21 10.70
C SER A 27 20.09 -11.37 10.35
N PHE A 28 20.51 -10.63 9.32
CA PHE A 28 21.88 -10.61 8.83
C PHE A 28 22.37 -9.17 8.68
N GLU A 29 23.67 -8.98 8.89
CA GLU A 29 24.33 -7.70 8.63
C GLU A 29 24.28 -7.38 7.13
N SER A 30 23.81 -6.18 6.79
CA SER A 30 23.67 -5.72 5.41
C SER A 30 24.33 -4.35 5.22
N PRO A 31 25.57 -4.28 4.68
CA PRO A 31 26.29 -3.03 4.46
C PRO A 31 25.50 -2.00 3.65
N THR A 32 25.71 -0.71 3.88
CA THR A 32 24.93 0.37 3.25
C THR A 32 25.02 0.40 1.73
N ASP A 33 26.14 -0.05 1.17
CA ASP A 33 26.44 -0.11 -0.26
C ASP A 33 26.10 -1.47 -0.91
N GLU A 34 25.37 -2.33 -0.20
CA GLU A 34 24.86 -3.60 -0.71
C GLU A 34 23.61 -3.40 -1.59
N PHE A 35 23.51 -4.21 -2.63
CA PHE A 35 22.29 -4.35 -3.43
C PHE A 35 21.79 -5.78 -3.28
N ILE A 36 20.49 -5.92 -3.00
CA ILE A 36 19.83 -7.21 -2.85
C ILE A 36 18.85 -7.38 -4.00
N PHE A 37 18.80 -8.58 -4.56
CA PHE A 37 17.98 -8.92 -5.70
C PHE A 37 17.39 -10.32 -5.53
N GLY A 38 16.42 -10.69 -6.35
CA GLY A 38 15.80 -12.02 -6.34
C GLY A 38 14.36 -11.94 -5.87
N LEU A 39 14.01 -12.77 -4.90
CA LEU A 39 12.65 -12.98 -4.36
C LEU A 39 11.59 -13.44 -5.38
N GLY A 40 11.89 -13.45 -6.67
CA GLY A 40 11.01 -13.89 -7.75
C GLY A 40 10.52 -12.71 -8.57
N GLN A 41 9.23 -12.68 -8.91
CA GLN A 41 8.61 -11.66 -9.75
C GLN A 41 7.56 -10.88 -8.94
N PHE A 42 7.82 -9.60 -8.70
CA PHE A 42 6.92 -8.64 -8.04
C PHE A 42 6.57 -7.51 -9.01
N GLN A 43 5.42 -6.86 -8.81
CA GLN A 43 4.85 -5.83 -9.70
C GLN A 43 5.07 -4.39 -9.21
N ASP A 44 5.87 -4.21 -8.17
CA ASP A 44 6.13 -2.90 -7.55
C ASP A 44 7.33 -2.15 -8.17
N GLY A 45 8.00 -2.76 -9.15
CA GLY A 45 9.09 -2.12 -9.89
C GLY A 45 10.40 -1.99 -9.11
N HIS A 46 10.52 -2.62 -7.95
CA HIS A 46 11.76 -2.59 -7.17
C HIS A 46 12.81 -3.54 -7.73
N TYR A 47 13.88 -2.98 -8.28
CA TYR A 47 15.03 -3.77 -8.71
C TYR A 47 15.99 -4.08 -7.55
N ASN A 48 16.36 -3.06 -6.76
CA ASN A 48 17.10 -3.26 -5.51
C ASN A 48 16.12 -3.45 -4.36
N LEU A 49 16.17 -4.61 -3.74
CA LEU A 49 15.29 -5.04 -2.64
C LEU A 49 15.81 -4.61 -1.27
N LYS A 50 16.97 -3.95 -1.18
CA LYS A 50 17.48 -3.44 0.11
C LYS A 50 16.50 -2.45 0.72
N GLY A 51 15.99 -2.77 1.92
CA GLY A 51 15.01 -1.96 2.65
C GLY A 51 13.58 -2.08 2.11
N VAL A 52 13.34 -2.89 1.08
CA VAL A 52 11.99 -3.21 0.60
C VAL A 52 11.42 -4.33 1.46
N SER A 53 10.14 -4.20 1.82
CA SER A 53 9.39 -5.21 2.55
C SER A 53 8.54 -6.03 1.58
N HIS A 54 8.65 -7.36 1.63
CA HIS A 54 7.88 -8.25 0.76
C HIS A 54 7.29 -9.41 1.53
N ARG A 55 5.99 -9.62 1.37
CA ARG A 55 5.33 -10.85 1.77
C ARG A 55 5.44 -11.88 0.66
N LEU A 56 6.09 -13.00 0.95
CA LEU A 56 6.33 -14.09 0.00
C LEU A 56 5.09 -14.99 -0.08
N ILE A 57 4.13 -14.59 -0.90
CA ILE A 57 2.92 -15.35 -1.22
C ILE A 57 2.77 -15.52 -2.74
N GLN A 58 2.13 -16.61 -3.14
CA GLN A 58 1.74 -16.81 -4.53
C GLN A 58 0.39 -16.15 -4.78
N VAL A 59 0.36 -15.20 -5.69
CA VAL A 59 -0.88 -14.56 -6.17
C VAL A 59 -0.80 -14.38 -7.68
N ASN A 60 -1.92 -14.09 -8.34
CA ASN A 60 -1.90 -13.88 -9.78
C ASN A 60 -0.94 -12.74 -10.16
N SER A 61 -0.10 -12.98 -11.17
CA SER A 61 0.92 -12.06 -11.70
C SER A 61 2.15 -11.83 -10.81
N GLN A 62 2.28 -12.58 -9.71
CA GLN A 62 3.42 -12.50 -8.79
C GLN A 62 3.90 -13.91 -8.46
N ILE A 63 5.21 -14.10 -8.47
CA ILE A 63 5.82 -15.38 -8.12
C ILE A 63 6.81 -15.12 -7.00
N ALA A 64 6.55 -15.69 -5.82
CA ALA A 64 7.49 -15.61 -4.69
C ALA A 64 8.45 -16.80 -4.71
N ILE A 65 9.75 -16.54 -4.72
CA ILE A 65 10.83 -17.52 -4.62
C ILE A 65 11.74 -17.07 -3.48
N PRO A 66 11.85 -17.82 -2.37
CA PRO A 66 12.58 -17.40 -1.17
C PRO A 66 14.11 -17.51 -1.33
N PHE A 67 14.65 -16.83 -2.35
CA PHE A 67 16.06 -16.81 -2.70
C PHE A 67 16.49 -15.39 -3.03
N ILE A 68 17.58 -14.94 -2.42
CA ILE A 68 18.20 -13.64 -2.70
C ILE A 68 19.63 -13.82 -3.20
N PHE A 69 20.08 -12.86 -4.00
CA PHE A 69 21.49 -12.67 -4.34
C PHE A 69 21.92 -11.25 -4.00
N SER A 70 23.14 -11.13 -3.47
CA SER A 70 23.74 -9.87 -3.06
C SER A 70 24.85 -9.44 -4.02
N SER A 71 24.98 -8.14 -4.26
CA SER A 71 26.14 -7.54 -4.95
C SER A 71 27.48 -7.83 -4.25
N LYS A 72 27.48 -8.29 -2.99
CA LYS A 72 28.66 -8.72 -2.23
C LYS A 72 29.11 -10.15 -2.55
N GLY A 73 28.48 -10.82 -3.51
CA GLY A 73 28.93 -12.10 -4.06
C GLY A 73 28.45 -13.33 -3.28
N TYR A 74 27.33 -13.23 -2.57
CA TYR A 74 26.69 -14.37 -1.91
C TYR A 74 25.20 -14.47 -2.29
N GLY A 75 24.63 -15.65 -2.08
CA GLY A 75 23.18 -15.88 -2.14
C GLY A 75 22.68 -16.54 -0.87
N LEU A 76 21.41 -16.34 -0.57
CA LEU A 76 20.74 -16.97 0.57
C LEU A 76 19.43 -17.59 0.09
N LEU A 77 19.29 -18.89 0.33
CA LEU A 77 18.06 -19.64 0.14
C LEU A 77 17.38 -19.83 1.49
N TRP A 78 16.19 -19.27 1.65
CA TRP A 78 15.34 -19.53 2.81
C TRP A 78 14.48 -20.76 2.52
N HIS A 79 14.99 -21.93 2.94
CA HIS A 79 14.37 -23.21 2.63
C HIS A 79 13.19 -23.50 3.58
N GLN A 80 12.09 -22.79 3.38
CA GLN A 80 10.86 -22.90 4.16
C GLN A 80 9.66 -22.67 3.25
N TYR A 81 8.56 -23.41 3.48
CA TYR A 81 7.36 -23.41 2.62
C TYR A 81 6.19 -22.60 3.18
N GLY A 82 6.29 -22.19 4.45
CA GLY A 82 5.30 -21.37 5.12
C GLY A 82 5.37 -19.91 4.68
N LEU A 83 4.34 -19.16 5.08
CA LEU A 83 4.28 -17.72 4.87
C LEU A 83 5.55 -17.06 5.43
N THR A 84 6.25 -16.32 4.58
CA THR A 84 7.50 -15.65 4.94
C THR A 84 7.39 -14.17 4.59
N ASP A 85 7.79 -13.31 5.51
CA ASP A 85 7.95 -11.88 5.27
C ASP A 85 9.45 -11.56 5.18
N PHE A 86 9.88 -10.92 4.09
CA PHE A 86 11.22 -10.37 3.90
C PHE A 86 11.24 -8.91 4.34
N ASN A 87 12.17 -8.55 5.22
CA ASN A 87 12.25 -7.23 5.86
C ASN A 87 10.87 -6.72 6.33
N PRO A 88 10.18 -7.45 7.24
CA PRO A 88 8.92 -6.95 7.79
C PRO A 88 9.12 -5.59 8.45
N ALA A 89 8.12 -4.72 8.34
CA ALA A 89 8.14 -3.45 9.05
C ALA A 89 7.89 -3.70 10.55
N ASP A 90 8.72 -3.10 11.42
CA ASP A 90 8.58 -3.25 12.87
C ASP A 90 7.35 -2.52 13.44
N ASN A 91 6.85 -1.50 12.72
CA ASN A 91 5.76 -0.64 13.16
C ASN A 91 4.57 -0.75 12.22
N PHE A 92 3.40 -1.07 12.77
CA PHE A 92 2.13 -1.04 12.06
C PHE A 92 1.41 0.27 12.35
N ILE A 93 0.89 0.91 11.30
CA ILE A 93 0.04 2.10 11.42
C ILE A 93 -1.39 1.68 11.08
N SER A 94 -2.25 1.63 12.10
CA SER A 94 -3.67 1.41 11.90
C SER A 94 -4.31 2.67 11.33
N LEU A 95 -5.03 2.51 10.22
CA LEU A 95 -5.84 3.59 9.64
C LEU A 95 -7.28 3.40 10.09
N ASP A 96 -7.76 4.29 10.94
CA ASP A 96 -9.16 4.34 11.30
C ASP A 96 -9.94 5.07 10.20
N LYS A 97 -10.99 4.44 9.70
CA LYS A 97 -11.91 5.09 8.77
C LYS A 97 -12.61 6.22 9.52
N GLN A 98 -12.40 7.45 9.09
CA GLN A 98 -13.13 8.58 9.63
C GLN A 98 -14.56 8.56 9.06
N ASP A 99 -15.56 8.37 9.92
CA ASP A 99 -16.95 8.60 9.56
C ASP A 99 -17.14 10.11 9.39
N LYS A 100 -17.22 10.60 8.14
CA LYS A 100 -17.60 11.98 7.88
C LYS A 100 -19.07 12.18 8.26
N SER A 101 -19.32 12.67 9.48
CA SER A 101 -20.57 13.34 9.83
C SER A 101 -20.35 14.42 10.88
N THR A 102 -19.47 15.36 10.57
CA THR A 102 -19.54 16.69 11.17
C THR A 102 -19.33 17.63 10.02
N GLU A 103 -20.35 18.46 9.75
CA GLU A 103 -20.41 19.46 8.68
C GLU A 103 -19.01 19.89 8.27
N SER A 104 -18.54 19.32 7.16
CA SER A 104 -17.46 19.96 6.44
C SER A 104 -18.07 21.28 6.03
N GLU A 105 -17.78 22.35 6.77
CA GLU A 105 -17.75 23.67 6.19
C GLU A 105 -16.71 23.55 5.06
N ARG A 106 -17.16 23.07 3.89
CA ARG A 106 -16.40 23.03 2.66
C ARG A 106 -16.21 24.50 2.35
N VAL A 107 -15.15 25.09 2.90
CA VAL A 107 -14.80 26.49 2.67
C VAL A 107 -14.55 26.62 1.18
N LEU A 108 -15.60 27.03 0.47
CA LEU A 108 -15.50 27.62 -0.85
C LEU A 108 -14.65 28.86 -0.65
N SER A 109 -13.35 28.79 -0.95
CA SER A 109 -12.60 30.01 -1.23
C SER A 109 -13.30 30.65 -2.42
N LYS A 110 -14.10 31.69 -2.18
CA LYS A 110 -14.94 32.41 -3.16
C LYS A 110 -14.14 33.15 -4.25
N THR A 111 -12.95 32.67 -4.62
CA THR A 111 -11.99 33.40 -5.42
C THR A 111 -11.42 32.49 -6.51
N ASP A 112 -12.27 32.07 -7.47
CA ASP A 112 -11.91 31.34 -8.71
C ASP A 112 -12.16 29.82 -8.72
N THR A 113 -13.38 29.38 -8.41
CA THR A 113 -13.77 27.98 -8.64
C THR A 113 -13.95 27.72 -10.15
N ASN A 114 -13.02 26.98 -10.75
CA ASN A 114 -13.15 26.50 -12.14
C ASN A 114 -14.43 25.64 -12.27
N PRO A 115 -15.20 25.77 -13.37
CA PRO A 115 -16.39 24.95 -13.65
C PRO A 115 -16.20 23.44 -13.46
N SER A 116 -14.99 22.94 -13.75
CA SER A 116 -14.63 21.52 -13.60
C SER A 116 -14.55 21.10 -12.12
N THR A 117 -14.08 21.99 -11.25
CA THR A 117 -14.04 21.77 -9.80
C THR A 117 -15.46 21.68 -9.24
N LEU A 118 -16.36 22.54 -9.71
CA LEU A 118 -17.78 22.50 -9.34
C LEU A 118 -18.44 21.19 -9.80
N ASN A 119 -18.13 20.71 -11.02
CA ASN A 119 -18.62 19.41 -11.52
C ASN A 119 -18.12 18.24 -10.66
N ASN A 120 -16.82 18.18 -10.36
CA ASN A 120 -16.25 17.10 -9.54
C ASN A 120 -16.80 17.12 -8.10
N MET A 121 -17.01 18.30 -7.53
CA MET A 121 -17.64 18.42 -6.21
C MET A 121 -19.10 17.99 -6.21
N ALA A 122 -19.84 18.29 -7.28
CA ALA A 122 -21.23 17.86 -7.42
C ALA A 122 -21.36 16.34 -7.51
N VAL A 123 -20.42 15.65 -8.17
CA VAL A 123 -20.36 14.18 -8.19
C VAL A 123 -20.17 13.60 -6.78
N ILE A 124 -19.33 14.22 -5.95
CA ILE A 124 -19.12 13.76 -4.56
C ILE A 124 -20.43 13.88 -3.75
N PHE A 125 -21.16 14.99 -3.87
CA PHE A 125 -22.46 15.14 -3.18
C PHE A 125 -23.51 14.14 -3.69
N LEU A 126 -23.48 13.81 -4.99
CA LEU A 126 -24.34 12.78 -5.56
C LEU A 126 -24.05 11.39 -4.98
N GLU A 127 -22.77 11.03 -4.81
CA GLU A 127 -22.34 9.78 -4.16
C GLU A 127 -22.71 9.73 -2.67
N GLU A 128 -22.71 10.88 -2.00
CA GLU A 128 -23.15 11.03 -0.60
C GLU A 128 -24.70 11.04 -0.47
N GLY A 129 -25.45 11.07 -1.58
CA GLY A 129 -26.92 11.08 -1.60
C GLY A 129 -27.55 12.46 -1.38
N ASP A 130 -26.75 13.53 -1.33
CA ASP A 130 -27.19 14.92 -1.15
C ASP A 130 -27.53 15.56 -2.51
N LEU A 131 -28.73 15.23 -3.00
CA LEU A 131 -29.20 15.62 -4.33
C LEU A 131 -29.39 17.14 -4.49
N ASP A 132 -29.74 17.85 -3.43
CA ASP A 132 -30.00 19.29 -3.48
C ASP A 132 -28.70 20.08 -3.69
N ASN A 133 -27.64 19.72 -2.95
CA ASN A 133 -26.33 20.33 -3.12
C ASN A 133 -25.66 19.91 -4.43
N ALA A 134 -25.82 18.65 -4.85
CA ALA A 134 -25.33 18.18 -6.14
C ALA A 134 -25.94 18.98 -7.31
N LYS A 135 -27.27 19.13 -7.34
CA LYS A 135 -27.98 19.86 -8.40
C LYS A 135 -27.58 21.33 -8.47
N LYS A 136 -27.42 21.98 -7.30
CA LYS A 136 -26.97 23.38 -7.21
C LYS A 136 -25.58 23.56 -7.84
N LEU A 137 -24.64 22.69 -7.51
CA LEU A 137 -23.26 22.79 -8.00
C LEU A 137 -23.13 22.41 -9.48
N PHE A 138 -23.88 21.42 -9.98
CA PHE A 138 -23.92 21.16 -11.42
C PHE A 138 -24.47 22.35 -12.20
N THR A 139 -25.49 23.04 -11.65
CA THR A 139 -26.06 24.25 -12.30
C THR A 139 -25.04 25.38 -12.34
N GLU A 140 -24.28 25.58 -11.26
CA GLU A 140 -23.21 26.57 -11.20
C GLU A 140 -22.05 26.22 -12.15
N ALA A 141 -21.69 24.94 -12.25
CA ALA A 141 -20.69 24.44 -13.20
C ALA A 141 -21.12 24.67 -14.66
N VAL A 142 -22.39 24.42 -14.98
CA VAL A 142 -22.98 24.69 -16.30
C VAL A 142 -22.92 26.18 -16.62
N ASN A 143 -23.33 27.04 -15.70
CA ASN A 143 -23.27 28.49 -15.88
C ASN A 143 -21.83 29.01 -16.04
N GLY A 144 -20.86 28.30 -15.46
CA GLY A 144 -19.43 28.54 -15.65
C GLY A 144 -18.85 27.98 -16.96
N GLY A 145 -19.59 27.20 -17.74
CA GLY A 145 -19.17 26.67 -19.04
C GLY A 145 -18.74 25.21 -19.06
N SER A 146 -19.04 24.41 -18.03
CA SER A 146 -18.77 22.96 -18.04
C SER A 146 -19.81 22.20 -18.87
N THR A 147 -19.39 21.64 -20.01
CA THR A 147 -20.21 20.73 -20.83
C THR A 147 -20.49 19.39 -20.15
N GLU A 148 -19.58 18.92 -19.32
CA GLU A 148 -19.73 17.65 -18.60
C GLU A 148 -20.87 17.73 -17.56
N ALA A 149 -20.99 18.86 -16.87
CA ALA A 149 -22.05 19.08 -15.89
C ALA A 149 -23.46 19.06 -16.51
N HIS A 150 -23.61 19.40 -17.79
CA HIS A 150 -24.90 19.30 -18.48
C HIS A 150 -25.42 17.86 -18.61
N HIS A 151 -24.51 16.88 -18.71
CA HIS A 151 -24.89 15.47 -18.77
C HIS A 151 -25.35 14.95 -17.41
N ASN A 152 -24.81 15.51 -16.32
CA ASN A 152 -25.10 15.09 -14.95
C ASN A 152 -26.39 15.71 -14.37
N LEU A 153 -27.02 16.67 -15.06
CA LEU A 153 -28.29 17.29 -14.67
C LEU A 153 -29.55 16.65 -15.29
N ARG A 154 -29.38 15.64 -16.15
CA ARG A 154 -30.50 14.91 -16.78
C ARG A 154 -30.92 13.72 -15.95
#